data_AF-A0A6C0EDA1-F1
#
_entry.id   AF-A0A6C0EDA1-F1
#
_cell.length_a   1.000
_cell.length_b   1.000
_cell.length_c   1.000
_cell.angle_alpha   90.00
_cell.angle_beta   90.00
_cell.angle_gamma   90.00
#
_symmetry.space_group_name_H-M   'P 1'
#
loop_
_entity.id
_entity.type
_entity.pdbx_description
1 polymer ?
#
loop_
_entity_poly.entity_id
_entity_poly.type
_entity_poly.pdbx_seq_one_letter_code
_entity_poly.pdbx_strand_id
1 'polypeptide(L)'
;MDQTDDILVRKTRTQRLYEEILEKDKCICQYLKLKVFNHQEHYALTQKCKQQCNFCMYSVKDKLYVLYSDYRYNELKTIFSFDEMMSNTTLLEYISDKIDEVPFDDIIILLKHKSLKTLKETFVDKILDNIKNACKRSKLKQDNLALRMLQCIITNNKFIEIYYKKIMGFILNLLSEKLITKIAELDIHLADFSAMIEEELNKKDRNMEVIEQIIDEGRNFKVSPSLLYYYMPAELLNKILIKSDNIFDIISKFSGSTQRNDIKLNPLTGLKLLNLKEDDLDTEILMDAMAGTGDINVIYLTNKGEVGVDMGGLSADFFVLIAEIITKNCENVDDYLMPRKDSELSPLEWQFLGMCISKGLFRYKFALNLNLHPVLEYFMLYGYMNVNPKNFFAELEIFQLEYLNNVKKVLDMPADKYKDFLELQCVHQISKMAYIGNCIYERFQYEQVINFVNGFRKSLKRYTYVRCLFLSTFYSRILGNWIYDITSMSSYSLKRNLTYNDNIAVYENEKTRVVKKLHRIKDKADKYVNAFLIVLDKLNKDDRDKLKKFFAFWFGISNVTFSSSFNPKLEFVNRNLFGCYLSHTCFNSLEVDASVLKQSEDKYEEIINDTINRSLMNQDLSTQSGFRFQFA
;
A
#
# COMPACT_ATOMS: atom_id res chain seq x y z
N MET A 1 -49.36 74.49 6.91
CA MET A 1 -50.45 73.49 6.90
C MET A 1 -50.70 73.01 5.47
N ASP A 2 -49.65 72.77 4.66
CA ASP A 2 -49.78 72.63 3.18
C ASP A 2 -48.97 71.45 2.57
N GLN A 3 -48.57 70.46 3.37
CA GLN A 3 -47.92 69.25 2.83
C GLN A 3 -48.83 68.01 2.89
N THR A 4 -49.86 68.02 3.73
CA THR A 4 -50.76 66.87 3.91
C THR A 4 -51.85 66.79 2.85
N ASP A 5 -52.37 67.95 2.39
CA ASP A 5 -53.41 68.02 1.36
C ASP A 5 -52.88 67.68 -0.04
N ASP A 6 -51.64 68.07 -0.37
CA ASP A 6 -51.02 67.77 -1.67
C ASP A 6 -50.67 66.28 -1.83
N ILE A 7 -50.42 65.56 -0.72
CA ILE A 7 -50.24 64.10 -0.70
C ILE A 7 -51.59 63.38 -0.89
N LEU A 8 -52.66 63.89 -0.28
CA LEU A 8 -54.00 63.29 -0.38
C LEU A 8 -54.57 63.43 -1.80
N VAL A 9 -54.47 64.62 -2.40
CA VAL A 9 -54.92 64.90 -3.78
C VAL A 9 -54.16 64.07 -4.81
N ARG A 10 -52.83 63.90 -4.64
CA ARG A 10 -52.03 63.03 -5.51
C ARG A 10 -52.43 61.57 -5.40
N LYS A 11 -52.69 61.06 -4.19
CA LYS A 11 -53.19 59.68 -3.99
C LYS A 11 -54.56 59.46 -4.67
N THR A 12 -55.51 60.39 -4.53
CA THR A 12 -56.84 60.26 -5.16
C THR A 12 -56.77 60.33 -6.69
N ARG A 13 -55.84 61.10 -7.25
CA ARG A 13 -55.66 61.24 -8.71
C ARG A 13 -55.00 60.01 -9.34
N THR A 14 -54.01 59.41 -8.68
CA THR A 14 -53.39 58.14 -9.13
C THR A 14 -54.40 57.00 -9.10
N GLN A 15 -55.24 56.92 -8.06
CA GLN A 15 -56.23 55.85 -7.93
C GLN A 15 -57.34 55.93 -8.98
N ARG A 16 -57.84 57.14 -9.28
CA ARG A 16 -58.77 57.35 -10.41
C ARG A 16 -58.14 56.98 -11.76
N LEU A 17 -56.87 57.33 -11.99
CA LEU A 17 -56.16 56.95 -13.20
C LEU A 17 -56.02 55.43 -13.34
N TYR A 18 -55.77 54.72 -12.24
CA TYR A 18 -55.72 53.25 -12.19
C TYR A 18 -57.07 52.63 -12.55
N GLU A 19 -58.16 53.10 -11.94
CA GLU A 19 -59.53 52.66 -12.24
C GLU A 19 -59.91 52.90 -13.71
N GLU A 20 -59.60 54.09 -14.25
CA GLU A 20 -59.82 54.41 -15.67
C GLU A 20 -59.02 53.53 -16.64
N ILE A 21 -57.81 53.10 -16.27
CA ILE A 21 -56.99 52.19 -17.09
C ILE A 21 -57.58 50.79 -17.08
N LEU A 22 -58.18 50.35 -15.97
CA LEU A 22 -58.81 49.05 -15.88
C LEU A 22 -60.11 48.95 -16.71
N GLU A 23 -60.81 50.06 -16.92
CA GLU A 23 -62.09 50.14 -17.66
C GLU A 23 -61.95 50.37 -19.17
N LYS A 24 -60.79 50.83 -19.67
CA LYS A 24 -60.58 51.17 -21.10
C LYS A 24 -60.06 49.98 -21.93
N ASP A 25 -60.60 49.78 -23.15
CA ASP A 25 -60.20 48.76 -24.14
C ASP A 25 -58.80 48.95 -24.78
N LYS A 26 -58.00 49.91 -24.30
CA LYS A 26 -56.65 50.12 -24.86
C LYS A 26 -55.67 49.09 -24.28
N CYS A 27 -54.64 48.71 -25.06
CA CYS A 27 -53.59 47.82 -24.58
C CYS A 27 -52.96 48.34 -23.28
N ILE A 28 -53.04 47.55 -22.21
CA ILE A 28 -52.56 47.97 -20.88
C ILE A 28 -51.03 48.10 -20.84
N CYS A 29 -50.33 47.40 -21.73
CA CYS A 29 -48.88 47.33 -21.77
C CYS A 29 -48.20 48.70 -21.99
N GLN A 30 -48.90 49.69 -22.57
CA GLN A 30 -48.40 51.06 -22.71
C GLN A 30 -48.24 51.80 -21.37
N TYR A 31 -49.02 51.41 -20.34
CA TYR A 31 -49.05 52.08 -19.05
C TYR A 31 -48.04 51.52 -18.05
N LEU A 32 -47.41 50.38 -18.34
CA LEU A 32 -46.43 49.76 -17.44
C LEU A 32 -45.19 50.63 -17.23
N LYS A 33 -44.83 51.55 -18.14
CA LYS A 33 -43.67 52.45 -17.94
C LYS A 33 -43.92 53.62 -16.98
N LEU A 34 -45.16 53.81 -16.52
CA LEU A 34 -45.52 54.95 -15.68
C LEU A 34 -45.14 54.68 -14.21
N LYS A 35 -44.16 55.42 -13.70
CA LYS A 35 -43.70 55.34 -12.29
C LYS A 35 -44.66 55.95 -11.25
N VAL A 36 -45.92 56.17 -11.62
CA VAL A 36 -46.93 56.83 -10.74
C VAL A 36 -47.70 55.82 -9.89
N PHE A 37 -47.71 54.55 -10.27
CA PHE A 37 -48.40 53.47 -9.56
C PHE A 37 -47.56 52.95 -8.39
N ASN A 38 -48.23 52.56 -7.31
CA ASN A 38 -47.57 51.81 -6.25
C ASN A 38 -47.31 50.36 -6.69
N HIS A 39 -46.51 49.61 -5.92
CA HIS A 39 -46.13 48.23 -6.22
C HIS A 39 -47.32 47.31 -6.54
N GLN A 40 -48.39 47.37 -5.75
CA GLN A 40 -49.55 46.50 -5.89
C GLN A 40 -50.35 46.81 -7.17
N GLU A 41 -50.57 48.10 -7.44
CA GLU A 41 -51.23 48.57 -8.66
C GLU A 41 -50.42 48.20 -9.90
N HIS A 42 -49.10 48.39 -9.85
CA HIS A 42 -48.19 48.06 -10.94
C HIS A 42 -48.16 46.54 -11.23
N TYR A 43 -48.16 45.71 -10.17
CA TYR A 43 -48.25 44.25 -10.28
C TYR A 43 -49.58 43.79 -10.90
N ALA A 44 -50.71 44.36 -10.47
CA ALA A 44 -52.02 44.03 -11.03
C ALA A 44 -52.12 44.41 -12.53
N LEU A 45 -51.62 45.58 -12.91
CA LEU A 45 -51.55 45.99 -14.33
C LEU A 45 -50.66 45.05 -15.15
N THR A 46 -49.55 44.59 -14.57
CA THR A 46 -48.63 43.64 -15.22
C THR A 46 -49.32 42.31 -15.50
N GLN A 47 -50.02 41.74 -14.51
CA GLN A 47 -50.79 40.50 -14.68
C GLN A 47 -51.85 40.65 -15.78
N LYS A 48 -52.56 41.78 -15.78
CA LYS A 48 -53.61 42.04 -16.77
C LYS A 48 -53.04 42.21 -18.17
N CYS A 49 -51.91 42.91 -18.35
CA CYS A 49 -51.20 43.00 -19.64
C CYS A 49 -50.69 41.63 -20.12
N LYS A 50 -50.19 40.77 -19.22
CA LYS A 50 -49.83 39.38 -19.56
C LYS A 50 -51.04 38.61 -20.08
N GLN A 51 -52.17 38.65 -19.38
CA GLN A 51 -53.39 37.92 -19.76
C GLN A 51 -54.02 38.46 -21.06
N GLN A 52 -54.01 39.79 -21.25
CA GLN A 52 -54.66 40.44 -22.38
C GLN A 52 -53.94 40.23 -23.71
N CYS A 53 -52.61 40.38 -23.75
CA CYS A 53 -51.86 40.29 -25.00
C CYS A 53 -50.45 39.72 -24.87
N ASN A 54 -50.11 39.10 -23.73
CA ASN A 54 -48.79 38.54 -23.44
C ASN A 54 -47.64 39.52 -23.75
N PHE A 55 -47.76 40.76 -23.26
CA PHE A 55 -46.76 41.81 -23.45
C PHE A 55 -46.50 42.23 -24.91
N CYS A 56 -47.54 42.28 -25.74
CA CYS A 56 -47.48 42.61 -27.18
C CYS A 56 -46.67 43.88 -27.58
N MET A 57 -46.48 44.86 -26.68
CA MET A 57 -45.66 46.06 -26.94
C MET A 57 -44.17 45.93 -26.57
N TYR A 58 -43.77 44.80 -25.98
CA TYR A 58 -42.40 44.53 -25.54
C TYR A 58 -41.84 43.33 -26.31
N SER A 59 -41.51 43.54 -27.58
CA SER A 59 -40.95 42.50 -28.46
C SER A 59 -39.57 41.98 -28.01
N VAL A 60 -38.83 42.81 -27.27
CA VAL A 60 -37.55 42.42 -26.64
C VAL A 60 -37.81 42.19 -25.16
N LYS A 61 -37.83 40.91 -24.75
CA LYS A 61 -38.13 40.52 -23.37
C LYS A 61 -37.18 41.15 -22.34
N ASP A 62 -35.95 41.46 -22.72
CA ASP A 62 -34.98 42.13 -21.83
C ASP A 62 -35.38 43.56 -21.43
N LYS A 63 -36.19 44.25 -22.25
CA LYS A 63 -36.68 45.61 -21.94
C LYS A 63 -37.84 45.60 -20.93
N LEU A 64 -38.41 44.44 -20.61
CA LEU A 64 -39.38 44.28 -19.54
C LEU A 64 -38.70 44.29 -18.16
N TYR A 65 -37.39 44.03 -18.08
CA TYR A 65 -36.67 43.91 -16.81
C TYR A 65 -36.69 45.17 -15.94
N VAL A 66 -36.61 46.35 -16.56
CA VAL A 66 -36.67 47.66 -15.86
C VAL A 66 -38.00 47.85 -15.12
N LEU A 67 -39.04 47.11 -15.51
CA LEU A 67 -40.39 47.18 -14.92
C LEU A 67 -40.56 46.26 -13.71
N TYR A 68 -39.63 45.32 -13.50
CA TYR A 68 -39.79 44.22 -12.54
C TYR A 68 -38.66 44.14 -11.52
N SER A 69 -37.77 45.13 -11.47
CA SER A 69 -36.68 45.21 -10.46
C SER A 69 -37.18 45.19 -9.02
N ASP A 70 -38.45 45.53 -8.80
CA ASP A 70 -39.06 45.68 -7.49
C ASP A 70 -39.94 44.46 -7.12
N TYR A 71 -40.08 43.46 -8.02
CA TYR A 71 -40.94 42.29 -7.80
C TYR A 71 -40.25 41.17 -7.06
N ARG A 72 -40.97 40.53 -6.14
CA ARG A 72 -40.51 39.34 -5.43
C ARG A 72 -40.48 38.13 -6.37
N TYR A 73 -39.69 37.12 -6.03
CA TYR A 73 -39.55 35.91 -6.86
C TYR A 73 -40.90 35.24 -7.20
N ASN A 74 -41.78 35.11 -6.21
CA ASN A 74 -43.11 34.51 -6.41
C ASN A 74 -44.01 35.34 -7.34
N GLU A 75 -43.85 36.66 -7.34
CA GLU A 75 -44.56 37.57 -8.25
C GLU A 75 -44.01 37.47 -9.68
N LEU A 76 -42.71 37.20 -9.84
CA LEU A 76 -42.13 36.92 -11.15
C LEU A 76 -42.59 35.58 -11.74
N LYS A 77 -42.72 34.55 -10.90
CA LYS A 77 -43.14 33.20 -11.31
C LYS A 77 -44.59 33.14 -11.84
N THR A 78 -45.44 34.09 -11.46
CA THR A 78 -46.78 34.23 -12.05
C THR A 78 -46.73 34.95 -13.40
N ILE A 79 -45.67 35.71 -13.67
CA ILE A 79 -45.48 36.52 -14.89
C ILE A 79 -44.69 35.77 -15.96
N PHE A 80 -43.70 34.96 -15.59
CA PHE A 80 -42.85 34.22 -16.54
C PHE A 80 -42.91 32.72 -16.25
N SER A 81 -42.82 31.89 -17.29
CA SER A 81 -42.58 30.46 -17.06
C SER A 81 -41.16 30.27 -16.53
N PHE A 82 -40.94 29.14 -15.83
CA PHE A 82 -39.61 28.82 -15.31
C PHE A 82 -38.55 28.74 -16.43
N ASP A 83 -38.90 28.13 -17.57
CA ASP A 83 -37.99 28.02 -18.73
C ASP A 83 -37.64 29.39 -19.33
N GLU A 84 -38.59 30.33 -19.35
CA GLU A 84 -38.35 31.70 -19.78
C GLU A 84 -37.42 32.45 -18.83
N MET A 85 -37.59 32.24 -17.53
CA MET A 85 -36.71 32.80 -16.50
C MET A 85 -35.28 32.23 -16.63
N MET A 86 -35.13 30.94 -16.93
CA MET A 86 -33.82 30.27 -17.05
C MET A 86 -33.09 30.52 -18.37
N SER A 87 -33.81 30.93 -19.41
CA SER A 87 -33.25 31.23 -20.74
C SER A 87 -32.86 32.70 -20.91
N ASN A 88 -33.17 33.56 -19.92
CA ASN A 88 -32.90 34.99 -19.94
C ASN A 88 -31.82 35.35 -18.91
N THR A 89 -30.66 35.79 -19.37
CA THR A 89 -29.51 36.12 -18.50
C THR A 89 -29.83 37.18 -17.46
N THR A 90 -30.61 38.20 -17.82
CA THR A 90 -30.97 39.31 -16.92
C THR A 90 -31.88 38.87 -15.78
N LEU A 91 -32.88 38.02 -16.08
CA LEU A 91 -33.74 37.43 -15.06
C LEU A 91 -32.97 36.45 -14.18
N LEU A 92 -32.04 35.69 -14.75
CA LEU A 92 -31.18 34.76 -14.02
C LEU A 92 -30.27 35.50 -13.01
N GLU A 93 -29.69 36.63 -13.40
CA GLU A 93 -28.90 37.50 -12.52
C GLU A 93 -29.76 38.08 -11.38
N TYR A 94 -30.99 38.50 -11.68
CA TYR A 94 -31.91 39.00 -10.67
C TYR A 94 -32.35 37.93 -9.65
N ILE A 95 -32.70 36.74 -10.14
CA ILE A 95 -33.00 35.57 -9.29
C ILE A 95 -31.78 35.26 -8.42
N SER A 96 -30.57 35.42 -8.97
CA SER A 96 -29.34 35.20 -8.22
C SER A 96 -29.17 36.16 -7.06
N ASP A 97 -29.50 37.44 -7.27
CA ASP A 97 -29.43 38.48 -6.23
C ASP A 97 -30.51 38.28 -5.13
N LYS A 98 -31.65 37.67 -5.49
CA LYS A 98 -32.83 37.42 -4.64
C LYS A 98 -32.98 35.96 -4.17
N ILE A 99 -31.91 35.18 -4.17
CA ILE A 99 -31.93 33.73 -3.89
C ILE A 99 -32.61 33.33 -2.57
N ASP A 100 -32.60 34.20 -1.55
CA ASP A 100 -33.23 33.96 -0.25
C ASP A 100 -34.77 33.90 -0.34
N GLU A 101 -35.35 34.38 -1.44
CA GLU A 101 -36.78 34.33 -1.74
C GLU A 101 -37.18 33.14 -2.63
N VAL A 102 -36.20 32.37 -3.13
CA VAL A 102 -36.41 31.27 -4.09
C VAL A 102 -36.66 29.96 -3.32
N PRO A 103 -37.77 29.24 -3.58
CA PRO A 103 -38.00 27.91 -3.00
C PRO A 103 -36.90 26.91 -3.39
N PHE A 104 -36.50 26.05 -2.46
CA PHE A 104 -35.42 25.08 -2.67
C PHE A 104 -35.64 24.15 -3.89
N ASP A 105 -36.87 23.73 -4.18
CA ASP A 105 -37.18 22.92 -5.36
C ASP A 105 -36.84 23.64 -6.67
N ASP A 106 -37.09 24.95 -6.76
CA ASP A 106 -36.77 25.75 -7.93
C ASP A 106 -35.24 25.93 -8.07
N ILE A 107 -34.51 26.02 -6.96
CA ILE A 107 -33.03 26.05 -6.95
C ILE A 107 -32.47 24.73 -7.48
N ILE A 108 -33.04 23.58 -7.11
CA ILE A 108 -32.60 22.27 -7.62
C ILE A 108 -32.79 22.20 -9.13
N ILE A 109 -33.91 22.68 -9.67
CA ILE A 109 -34.16 22.70 -11.12
C ILE A 109 -33.16 23.64 -11.82
N LEU A 110 -32.88 24.80 -11.23
CA LEU A 110 -31.88 25.74 -11.73
C LEU A 110 -30.48 25.13 -11.77
N LEU A 111 -30.07 24.40 -10.72
CA LEU A 111 -28.80 23.68 -10.63
C LEU A 111 -28.65 22.55 -11.68
N LYS A 112 -29.75 22.07 -12.27
CA LYS A 112 -29.76 21.08 -13.37
C LYS A 112 -29.84 21.69 -14.76
N HIS A 113 -30.10 22.99 -14.86
CA HIS A 113 -30.35 23.65 -16.14
C HIS A 113 -29.05 23.86 -16.95
N LYS A 114 -29.13 24.01 -18.27
CA LYS A 114 -27.93 24.15 -19.14
C LYS A 114 -27.27 25.55 -19.06
N SER A 115 -27.98 26.55 -18.54
CA SER A 115 -27.53 27.96 -18.46
C SER A 115 -26.59 28.29 -17.29
N LEU A 116 -26.04 27.29 -16.59
CA LEU A 116 -25.28 27.47 -15.33
C LEU A 116 -24.04 28.37 -15.43
N LYS A 117 -23.49 28.57 -16.63
CA LYS A 117 -22.29 29.38 -16.87
C LYS A 117 -22.48 30.87 -16.57
N THR A 118 -23.72 31.35 -16.46
CA THR A 118 -24.04 32.77 -16.26
C THR A 118 -24.40 33.14 -14.82
N LEU A 119 -24.30 32.20 -13.87
CA LEU A 119 -24.53 32.50 -12.45
C LEU A 119 -23.31 33.25 -11.87
N LYS A 120 -23.56 34.18 -10.93
CA LYS A 120 -22.50 34.88 -10.20
C LYS A 120 -21.97 33.99 -9.07
N GLU A 121 -20.71 34.13 -8.70
CA GLU A 121 -20.13 33.40 -7.54
C GLU A 121 -20.90 33.64 -6.24
N THR A 122 -21.46 34.84 -6.05
CA THR A 122 -22.30 35.21 -4.89
C THR A 122 -23.56 34.35 -4.76
N PHE A 123 -24.06 33.80 -5.87
CA PHE A 123 -25.18 32.85 -5.87
C PHE A 123 -24.80 31.53 -5.21
N VAL A 124 -23.60 31.04 -5.53
CA VAL A 124 -23.09 29.77 -5.02
C VAL A 124 -22.80 29.87 -3.54
N ASP A 125 -22.21 30.97 -3.08
CA ASP A 125 -21.97 31.22 -1.65
C ASP A 125 -23.27 31.16 -0.84
N LYS A 126 -24.31 31.86 -1.30
CA LYS A 126 -25.61 31.87 -0.61
C LYS A 126 -26.28 30.50 -0.60
N ILE A 127 -26.16 29.70 -1.66
CA ILE A 127 -26.65 28.32 -1.68
C ILE A 127 -25.91 27.46 -0.66
N LEU A 128 -24.58 27.53 -0.63
CA LEU A 128 -23.76 26.77 0.32
C LEU A 128 -24.03 27.19 1.76
N ASP A 129 -24.20 28.48 2.04
CA ASP A 129 -24.59 29.00 3.36
C ASP A 129 -26.00 28.53 3.78
N ASN A 130 -26.95 28.47 2.85
CA ASN A 130 -28.29 27.95 3.11
C ASN A 130 -28.26 26.45 3.45
N ILE A 131 -27.44 25.66 2.74
CA ILE A 131 -27.23 24.24 3.07
C ILE A 131 -26.56 24.13 4.45
N LYS A 132 -25.53 24.95 4.75
CA LYS A 132 -24.85 24.97 6.06
C LYS A 132 -25.83 25.25 7.20
N ASN A 133 -26.66 26.27 7.05
CA ASN A 133 -27.63 26.69 8.05
C ASN A 133 -28.74 25.64 8.26
N ALA A 134 -29.14 24.93 7.19
CA ALA A 134 -30.04 23.79 7.29
C ALA A 134 -29.39 22.64 8.10
N CYS A 135 -28.13 22.29 7.82
CA CYS A 135 -27.42 21.23 8.55
C CYS A 135 -27.26 21.52 10.06
N LYS A 136 -27.11 22.80 10.46
CA LYS A 136 -26.96 23.22 11.87
C LYS A 136 -28.27 23.16 12.67
N ARG A 137 -29.41 23.37 12.02
CA ARG A 137 -30.73 23.27 12.67
C ARG A 137 -31.11 21.79 12.68
N SER A 138 -31.13 21.16 13.84
CA SER A 138 -31.27 19.70 14.07
C SER A 138 -32.55 19.01 13.55
N LYS A 139 -33.27 19.57 12.56
CA LYS A 139 -34.52 19.05 11.99
C LYS A 139 -34.35 18.25 10.69
N LEU A 140 -33.29 17.43 10.59
CA LEU A 140 -33.01 16.64 9.40
C LEU A 140 -34.08 15.62 8.98
N LYS A 141 -35.12 15.38 9.79
CA LYS A 141 -36.30 14.62 9.35
C LYS A 141 -37.26 15.41 8.42
N GLN A 142 -37.10 16.73 8.30
CA GLN A 142 -37.81 17.58 7.33
C GLN A 142 -36.90 18.04 6.15
N ASP A 143 -35.60 17.71 6.17
CA ASP A 143 -34.56 18.30 5.29
C ASP A 143 -34.07 17.39 4.14
N ASN A 144 -34.98 16.70 3.44
CA ASN A 144 -34.61 15.98 2.21
C ASN A 144 -34.17 16.98 1.09
N LEU A 145 -34.60 18.25 1.17
CA LEU A 145 -34.33 19.27 0.16
C LEU A 145 -32.89 19.79 0.15
N ALA A 146 -32.31 20.11 1.32
CA ALA A 146 -30.92 20.56 1.42
C ALA A 146 -29.94 19.45 0.98
N LEU A 147 -30.26 18.19 1.29
CA LEU A 147 -29.50 17.02 0.85
C LEU A 147 -29.63 16.81 -0.67
N ARG A 148 -30.82 16.93 -1.25
CA ARG A 148 -31.05 16.87 -2.71
C ARG A 148 -30.35 18.01 -3.46
N MET A 149 -30.23 19.19 -2.86
CA MET A 149 -29.44 20.30 -3.42
C MET A 149 -27.95 19.99 -3.43
N LEU A 150 -27.41 19.49 -2.33
CA LEU A 150 -26.01 19.07 -2.25
C LEU A 150 -25.71 17.96 -3.27
N GLN A 151 -26.58 16.96 -3.36
CA GLN A 151 -26.49 15.90 -4.37
C GLN A 151 -26.52 16.47 -5.80
N CYS A 152 -27.39 17.45 -6.07
CA CYS A 152 -27.47 18.11 -7.36
C CYS A 152 -26.19 18.89 -7.72
N ILE A 153 -25.60 19.60 -6.76
CA ILE A 153 -24.33 20.32 -6.92
C ILE A 153 -23.20 19.33 -7.24
N ILE A 154 -23.11 18.24 -6.47
CA ILE A 154 -22.00 17.29 -6.55
C ILE A 154 -22.12 16.37 -7.79
N THR A 155 -23.34 16.09 -8.28
CA THR A 155 -23.53 15.27 -9.49
C THR A 155 -23.40 16.06 -10.80
N ASN A 156 -23.21 17.39 -10.71
CA ASN A 156 -23.07 18.24 -11.89
C ASN A 156 -21.59 18.61 -12.13
N ASN A 157 -20.88 17.78 -12.91
CA ASN A 157 -19.44 17.96 -13.18
C ASN A 157 -19.09 19.35 -13.73
N LYS A 158 -19.97 19.96 -14.53
CA LYS A 158 -19.74 21.33 -15.07
C LYS A 158 -19.83 22.40 -13.97
N PHE A 159 -20.69 22.19 -12.97
CA PHE A 159 -20.82 23.08 -11.84
C PHE A 159 -19.61 22.97 -10.89
N ILE A 160 -19.12 21.75 -10.67
CA ILE A 160 -17.88 21.49 -9.92
C ILE A 160 -16.69 22.15 -10.63
N GLU A 161 -16.56 22.02 -11.94
CA GLU A 161 -15.47 22.61 -12.72
C GLU A 161 -15.41 24.14 -12.57
N ILE A 162 -16.56 24.81 -12.55
CA ILE A 162 -16.65 26.28 -12.46
C ILE A 162 -16.44 26.77 -11.01
N TYR A 163 -17.05 26.12 -10.03
CA TYR A 163 -17.09 26.59 -8.62
C TYR A 163 -16.24 25.77 -7.65
N TYR A 164 -15.27 25.06 -8.20
CA TYR A 164 -14.45 24.07 -7.56
C TYR A 164 -14.00 24.46 -6.14
N LYS A 165 -13.30 25.59 -6.00
CA LYS A 165 -12.71 26.04 -4.72
C LYS A 165 -13.74 26.29 -3.61
N LYS A 166 -14.93 26.79 -3.96
CA LYS A 166 -16.00 27.12 -2.99
C LYS A 166 -16.69 25.87 -2.48
N ILE A 167 -17.00 24.94 -3.38
CA ILE A 167 -17.58 23.64 -3.03
C ILE A 167 -16.62 22.87 -2.11
N MET A 168 -15.32 22.90 -2.40
CA MET A 168 -14.30 22.29 -1.54
C MET A 168 -14.25 22.93 -0.14
N GLY A 169 -14.13 24.25 -0.05
CA GLY A 169 -14.13 24.95 1.25
C GLY A 169 -15.38 24.65 2.08
N PHE A 170 -16.52 24.44 1.44
CA PHE A 170 -17.76 24.04 2.08
C PHE A 170 -17.72 22.59 2.61
N ILE A 171 -17.28 21.61 1.81
CA ILE A 171 -17.16 20.20 2.23
C ILE A 171 -16.20 20.06 3.42
N LEU A 172 -15.07 20.77 3.38
CA LEU A 172 -14.08 20.77 4.46
C LEU A 172 -14.61 21.43 5.74
N ASN A 173 -15.39 22.51 5.60
CA ASN A 173 -16.08 23.10 6.75
C ASN A 173 -17.09 22.13 7.37
N LEU A 174 -17.83 21.37 6.57
CA LEU A 174 -18.76 20.34 7.07
C LEU A 174 -18.03 19.19 7.78
N LEU A 175 -16.85 18.79 7.28
CA LEU A 175 -15.96 17.84 7.94
C LEU A 175 -15.51 18.36 9.31
N SER A 176 -15.03 19.60 9.37
CA SER A 176 -14.56 20.23 10.61
C SER A 176 -15.65 20.40 11.68
N GLU A 177 -16.92 20.52 11.26
CA GLU A 177 -18.07 20.70 12.14
C GLU A 177 -18.76 19.36 12.52
N LYS A 178 -18.19 18.19 12.19
CA LYS A 178 -18.76 16.84 12.44
C LYS A 178 -20.15 16.60 11.83
N LEU A 179 -20.48 17.32 10.75
CA LEU A 179 -21.79 17.24 10.10
C LEU A 179 -21.84 16.18 8.98
N ILE A 180 -20.70 15.54 8.64
CA ILE A 180 -20.58 14.65 7.48
C ILE A 180 -21.21 13.25 7.65
N THR A 181 -21.36 12.77 8.89
CA THR A 181 -22.06 11.51 9.20
C THR A 181 -23.50 11.51 8.68
N LYS A 182 -24.10 12.69 8.51
CA LYS A 182 -25.45 12.85 7.92
C LYS A 182 -25.45 12.92 6.38
N ILE A 183 -24.28 13.07 5.77
CA ILE A 183 -24.07 13.07 4.30
C ILE A 183 -23.69 11.66 3.83
N ALA A 184 -23.08 10.85 4.69
CA ALA A 184 -22.77 9.44 4.44
C ALA A 184 -24.01 8.59 4.07
N GLU A 185 -25.21 9.01 4.48
CA GLU A 185 -26.50 8.38 4.14
C GLU A 185 -26.92 8.61 2.67
N LEU A 186 -26.20 9.44 1.89
CA LEU A 186 -26.62 9.88 0.55
C LEU A 186 -26.00 9.13 -0.63
N ASP A 187 -25.26 8.04 -0.40
CA ASP A 187 -24.62 7.22 -1.45
C ASP A 187 -23.88 8.08 -2.50
N ILE A 188 -23.15 9.09 -2.01
CA ILE A 188 -22.37 10.01 -2.85
C ILE A 188 -21.00 9.37 -3.08
N HIS A 189 -20.72 8.93 -4.31
CA HIS A 189 -19.39 8.50 -4.72
C HIS A 189 -18.44 9.71 -4.79
N LEU A 190 -17.82 10.08 -3.67
CA LEU A 190 -16.87 11.20 -3.56
C LEU A 190 -15.47 10.85 -4.12
N ALA A 191 -15.36 9.85 -5.00
CA ALA A 191 -14.10 9.39 -5.57
C ALA A 191 -13.33 10.51 -6.32
N ASP A 192 -14.03 11.55 -6.77
CA ASP A 192 -13.46 12.70 -7.50
C ASP A 192 -12.80 13.76 -6.61
N PHE A 193 -12.85 13.64 -5.27
CA PHE A 193 -12.34 14.65 -4.32
C PHE A 193 -11.09 14.22 -3.53
N SER A 194 -10.55 13.03 -3.79
CA SER A 194 -9.42 12.43 -3.07
C SER A 194 -8.18 13.32 -3.03
N ALA A 195 -7.76 13.83 -4.18
CA ALA A 195 -6.55 14.67 -4.34
C ALA A 195 -6.59 16.02 -3.61
N MET A 196 -7.74 16.44 -3.09
CA MET A 196 -7.91 17.77 -2.46
C MET A 196 -8.25 17.71 -0.98
N ILE A 197 -8.83 16.58 -0.53
CA ILE A 197 -8.69 16.14 0.87
C ILE A 197 -7.19 16.02 1.21
N GLU A 198 -6.38 15.55 0.25
CA GLU A 198 -4.90 15.51 0.34
C GLU A 198 -4.25 16.88 0.60
N GLU A 199 -4.69 17.95 -0.08
CA GLU A 199 -4.10 19.28 0.05
C GLU A 199 -4.45 19.96 1.40
N GLU A 200 -5.63 19.67 1.94
CA GLU A 200 -6.12 20.30 3.17
C GLU A 200 -5.63 19.61 4.45
N LEU A 201 -5.48 18.29 4.42
CA LEU A 201 -4.79 17.53 5.46
C LEU A 201 -3.33 17.98 5.64
N ASN A 202 -2.75 18.67 4.63
CA ASN A 202 -1.40 19.24 4.69
C ASN A 202 -1.32 20.66 5.29
N LYS A 203 -2.42 21.31 5.66
CA LYS A 203 -2.39 22.65 6.29
C LYS A 203 -2.04 22.57 7.79
N LYS A 204 -1.38 23.63 8.30
CA LYS A 204 -0.63 23.65 9.57
C LYS A 204 -1.44 23.38 10.86
N ASP A 205 -2.75 23.62 10.87
CA ASP A 205 -3.59 23.44 12.06
C ASP A 205 -4.27 22.06 12.03
N ARG A 206 -3.48 21.07 12.45
CA ARG A 206 -3.81 19.64 12.48
C ARG A 206 -4.99 19.35 13.40
N ASN A 207 -6.18 19.10 12.85
CA ASN A 207 -7.33 18.66 13.63
C ASN A 207 -7.51 17.13 13.51
N MET A 208 -6.88 16.40 14.45
CA MET A 208 -6.85 14.92 14.47
C MET A 208 -8.25 14.29 14.45
N GLU A 209 -9.25 14.92 15.09
CA GLU A 209 -10.63 14.41 15.10
C GLU A 209 -11.26 14.31 13.71
N VAL A 210 -10.87 15.20 12.78
CA VAL A 210 -11.36 15.19 11.40
C VAL A 210 -10.75 14.02 10.62
N ILE A 211 -9.49 13.69 10.90
CA ILE A 211 -8.78 12.56 10.30
C ILE A 211 -9.43 11.24 10.73
N GLU A 212 -9.73 11.08 12.02
CA GLU A 212 -10.41 9.88 12.53
C GLU A 212 -11.78 9.67 11.86
N GLN A 213 -12.54 10.74 11.66
CA GLN A 213 -13.85 10.67 11.01
C GLN A 213 -13.77 10.29 9.53
N ILE A 214 -12.81 10.85 8.78
CA ILE A 214 -12.60 10.49 7.36
C ILE A 214 -12.29 8.99 7.23
N ILE A 215 -11.51 8.43 8.16
CA ILE A 215 -11.16 7.01 8.21
C ILE A 215 -12.37 6.15 8.59
N ASP A 216 -13.11 6.55 9.63
CA ASP A 216 -14.29 5.82 10.12
C ASP A 216 -15.41 5.77 9.05
N GLU A 217 -15.55 6.82 8.23
CA GLU A 217 -16.52 6.92 7.12
C GLU A 217 -16.00 6.37 5.76
N GLY A 218 -14.80 5.75 5.74
CA GLY A 218 -14.01 5.40 4.55
C GLY A 218 -14.66 4.53 3.46
N ARG A 219 -15.89 4.04 3.60
CA ARG A 219 -16.65 3.50 2.45
C ARG A 219 -17.01 4.56 1.42
N ASN A 220 -17.07 5.82 1.85
CA ASN A 220 -17.49 6.97 1.04
C ASN A 220 -16.33 7.80 0.49
N PHE A 221 -15.08 7.57 0.96
CA PHE A 221 -13.90 8.35 0.60
C PHE A 221 -12.73 7.43 0.21
N LYS A 222 -12.20 7.56 -1.02
CA LYS A 222 -10.94 6.92 -1.40
C LYS A 222 -9.78 7.78 -0.88
N VAL A 223 -9.14 7.35 0.21
CA VAL A 223 -7.97 8.02 0.78
C VAL A 223 -6.70 7.28 0.35
N SER A 224 -5.78 7.98 -0.30
CA SER A 224 -4.51 7.41 -0.74
C SER A 224 -3.63 6.99 0.45
N PRO A 225 -2.92 5.83 0.39
CA PRO A 225 -1.99 5.42 1.44
C PRO A 225 -0.85 6.40 1.75
N SER A 226 -0.52 7.33 0.83
CA SER A 226 0.50 8.37 1.06
C SER A 226 0.09 9.42 2.10
N LEU A 227 -1.21 9.67 2.27
CA LEU A 227 -1.76 10.64 3.21
C LEU A 227 -1.64 10.21 4.67
N LEU A 228 -1.67 8.90 4.90
CA LEU A 228 -1.79 8.30 6.22
C LEU A 228 -0.46 8.30 6.99
N TYR A 229 0.64 8.34 6.25
CA TYR A 229 2.00 8.15 6.74
C TYR A 229 2.54 9.35 7.53
N TYR A 230 2.17 10.58 7.16
CA TYR A 230 2.76 11.77 7.77
C TYR A 230 2.14 12.18 9.12
N TYR A 231 1.03 11.57 9.55
CA TYR A 231 0.12 12.21 10.51
C TYR A 231 -0.50 11.34 11.63
N MET A 232 -0.05 10.10 11.94
CA MET A 232 -0.83 9.22 12.84
C MET A 232 -0.11 8.55 14.04
N PRO A 233 -0.74 8.54 15.23
CA PRO A 233 -0.47 7.60 16.32
C PRO A 233 -0.80 6.14 15.96
N ALA A 234 -0.14 5.18 16.64
CA ALA A 234 -0.26 3.74 16.38
C ALA A 234 -1.70 3.18 16.49
N GLU A 235 -2.57 3.83 17.25
CA GLU A 235 -3.94 3.38 17.53
C GLU A 235 -4.89 3.59 16.33
N LEU A 236 -4.69 4.65 15.55
CA LEU A 236 -5.50 4.95 14.34
C LEU A 236 -5.05 4.19 13.10
N LEU A 237 -3.78 3.81 13.06
CA LEU A 237 -3.19 3.01 12.01
C LEU A 237 -3.94 1.67 11.81
N ASN A 238 -4.36 1.04 12.91
CA ASN A 238 -5.09 -0.23 12.89
C ASN A 238 -6.44 -0.13 12.17
N LYS A 239 -7.16 1.00 12.29
CA LYS A 239 -8.47 1.19 11.64
C LYS A 239 -8.37 1.32 10.12
N ILE A 240 -7.24 1.82 9.61
CA ILE A 240 -7.03 2.03 8.17
C ILE A 240 -6.50 0.79 7.47
N LEU A 241 -5.61 0.04 8.14
CA LEU A 241 -5.09 -1.22 7.62
C LEU A 241 -6.21 -2.23 7.32
N ILE A 242 -7.29 -2.19 8.11
CA ILE A 242 -8.51 -2.99 7.90
C ILE A 242 -9.32 -2.55 6.68
N LYS A 243 -9.17 -1.29 6.21
CA LYS A 243 -9.99 -0.67 5.15
C LYS A 243 -9.22 -0.35 3.86
N SER A 244 -7.91 -0.60 3.81
CA SER A 244 -7.09 -0.27 2.65
C SER A 244 -7.07 -1.42 1.65
N ASP A 245 -7.38 -1.11 0.38
CA ASP A 245 -7.38 -2.07 -0.72
C ASP A 245 -5.98 -2.60 -1.08
N ASN A 246 -4.90 -2.02 -0.53
CA ASN A 246 -3.52 -2.41 -0.85
C ASN A 246 -2.55 -2.25 0.34
N ILE A 247 -2.50 -3.26 1.21
CA ILE A 247 -1.64 -3.30 2.40
C ILE A 247 -0.13 -3.28 2.07
N PHE A 248 0.25 -3.64 0.84
CA PHE A 248 1.64 -3.69 0.39
C PHE A 248 2.28 -2.32 0.18
N ASP A 249 1.50 -1.34 -0.29
CA ASP A 249 1.93 0.07 -0.40
C ASP A 249 2.16 0.73 0.96
N ILE A 250 1.62 0.13 2.02
CA ILE A 250 1.75 0.61 3.38
C ILE A 250 3.01 0.02 4.03
N ILE A 251 3.26 -1.29 3.87
CA ILE A 251 4.47 -1.97 4.35
C ILE A 251 5.74 -1.34 3.75
N SER A 252 5.72 -1.01 2.46
CA SER A 252 6.84 -0.33 1.79
C SER A 252 7.15 1.04 2.42
N LYS A 253 6.13 1.80 2.83
CA LYS A 253 6.30 3.13 3.47
C LYS A 253 6.74 3.05 4.93
N PHE A 254 6.40 1.98 5.66
CA PHE A 254 6.85 1.77 7.04
C PHE A 254 8.35 1.60 7.19
N SER A 255 9.00 1.02 6.18
CA SER A 255 10.45 0.89 6.18
C SER A 255 11.17 2.25 6.07
N GLY A 256 10.50 3.31 5.58
CA GLY A 256 11.10 4.60 5.26
C GLY A 256 11.10 5.70 6.34
N SER A 257 10.70 5.46 7.60
CA SER A 257 10.56 6.57 8.56
C SER A 257 11.86 6.99 9.27
N THR A 258 12.25 8.23 9.06
CA THR A 258 13.37 8.93 9.73
C THR A 258 13.05 9.40 11.16
N GLN A 259 11.98 8.91 11.79
CA GLN A 259 11.75 9.11 13.22
C GLN A 259 12.05 7.81 13.97
N ARG A 260 13.04 7.90 14.86
CA ARG A 260 13.54 6.94 15.85
C ARG A 260 12.44 6.18 16.62
N ASN A 261 11.71 5.32 15.95
CA ASN A 261 10.99 4.21 16.53
C ASN A 261 11.28 3.02 15.62
N ASP A 262 12.22 2.17 16.06
CA ASP A 262 12.59 0.92 15.43
C ASP A 262 11.40 -0.05 15.41
N ILE A 263 10.42 0.16 14.54
CA ILE A 263 9.34 -0.78 14.34
C ILE A 263 9.83 -1.79 13.30
N LYS A 264 10.57 -2.80 13.75
CA LYS A 264 10.70 -4.06 13.01
C LYS A 264 9.31 -4.68 12.91
N LEU A 265 8.58 -4.39 11.83
CA LEU A 265 7.28 -5.01 11.60
C LEU A 265 7.50 -6.50 11.36
N ASN A 266 7.17 -7.29 12.38
CA ASN A 266 7.08 -8.73 12.26
C ASN A 266 6.06 -9.04 11.15
N PRO A 267 6.42 -9.79 10.09
CA PRO A 267 5.52 -10.08 8.97
C PRO A 267 4.25 -10.81 9.42
N LEU A 268 4.30 -11.52 10.55
CA LEU A 268 3.14 -12.13 11.18
C LEU A 268 2.16 -11.11 11.77
N THR A 269 2.61 -9.91 12.14
CA THR A 269 1.75 -8.80 12.56
C THR A 269 0.84 -8.37 11.40
N GLY A 270 1.35 -8.38 10.15
CA GLY A 270 0.54 -8.11 8.97
C GLY A 270 -0.62 -9.10 8.78
N LEU A 271 -0.40 -10.39 9.06
CA LEU A 271 -1.45 -11.41 8.99
C LEU A 271 -2.54 -11.21 10.05
N LYS A 272 -2.15 -10.89 11.29
CA LYS A 272 -3.10 -10.66 12.40
C LYS A 272 -4.03 -9.50 12.13
N LEU A 273 -3.55 -8.49 11.39
CA LEU A 273 -4.31 -7.28 11.08
C LEU A 273 -5.37 -7.50 9.98
N LEU A 274 -5.25 -8.55 9.18
CA LEU A 274 -6.13 -8.83 8.05
C LEU A 274 -7.37 -9.67 8.40
N ASN A 275 -7.52 -10.10 9.66
CA ASN A 275 -8.64 -10.92 10.16
C ASN A 275 -9.04 -12.05 9.18
N LEU A 276 -8.02 -12.73 8.64
CA LEU A 276 -8.16 -13.74 7.58
C LEU A 276 -8.85 -14.99 8.13
N LYS A 277 -9.72 -15.60 7.32
CA LYS A 277 -10.35 -16.88 7.66
C LYS A 277 -9.48 -18.03 7.17
N GLU A 278 -9.39 -19.08 7.97
CA GLU A 278 -8.76 -20.34 7.58
C GLU A 278 -9.50 -20.95 6.37
N ASP A 279 -8.71 -21.39 5.38
CA ASP A 279 -9.15 -22.08 4.15
C ASP A 279 -10.04 -21.30 3.16
N ASP A 280 -10.00 -19.97 3.22
CA ASP A 280 -10.56 -19.11 2.16
C ASP A 280 -9.57 -18.95 1.00
N LEU A 281 -10.07 -19.01 -0.24
CA LEU A 281 -9.25 -18.82 -1.45
C LEU A 281 -8.65 -17.41 -1.49
N ASP A 282 -9.41 -16.42 -1.03
CA ASP A 282 -8.96 -15.03 -0.94
C ASP A 282 -7.84 -14.88 0.11
N THR A 283 -7.94 -15.57 1.24
CA THR A 283 -6.87 -15.70 2.23
C THR A 283 -5.61 -16.30 1.61
N GLU A 284 -5.72 -17.39 0.84
CA GLU A 284 -4.57 -18.02 0.18
C GLU A 284 -3.90 -17.07 -0.82
N ILE A 285 -4.69 -16.35 -1.64
CA ILE A 285 -4.18 -15.36 -2.61
C ILE A 285 -3.44 -14.23 -1.89
N LEU A 286 -4.00 -13.72 -0.79
CA LEU A 286 -3.42 -12.64 0.01
C LEU A 286 -2.12 -13.08 0.71
N MET A 287 -2.13 -14.24 1.37
CA MET A 287 -0.93 -14.81 2.00
C MET A 287 0.17 -15.09 0.98
N ASP A 288 -0.21 -15.56 -0.22
CA ASP A 288 0.72 -15.78 -1.31
C ASP A 288 1.33 -14.46 -1.78
N ALA A 289 0.54 -13.42 -2.01
CA ALA A 289 1.05 -12.09 -2.31
C ALA A 289 2.01 -11.59 -1.20
N MET A 290 1.67 -11.84 0.08
CA MET A 290 2.47 -11.41 1.23
C MET A 290 3.82 -12.12 1.35
N ALA A 291 3.86 -13.41 1.02
CA ALA A 291 5.10 -14.17 0.96
C ALA A 291 5.98 -13.78 -0.25
N GLY A 292 5.52 -12.85 -1.09
CA GLY A 292 6.12 -12.45 -2.38
C GLY A 292 6.60 -11.01 -2.45
N THR A 293 7.24 -10.47 -1.41
CA THR A 293 7.68 -9.05 -1.30
C THR A 293 8.56 -8.51 -2.44
N GLY A 294 9.14 -9.35 -3.29
CA GLY A 294 10.07 -8.96 -4.36
C GLY A 294 9.48 -8.18 -5.55
N ASP A 295 8.16 -7.94 -5.58
CA ASP A 295 7.51 -7.12 -6.61
C ASP A 295 7.29 -5.64 -6.17
N ILE A 296 7.77 -5.25 -4.98
CA ILE A 296 7.49 -3.95 -4.36
C ILE A 296 8.76 -3.09 -4.30
N ASN A 297 8.75 -1.93 -4.98
CA ASN A 297 9.83 -0.93 -4.90
C ASN A 297 9.71 -0.13 -3.61
N VAL A 298 10.80 -0.05 -2.83
CA VAL A 298 10.86 0.75 -1.61
C VAL A 298 11.82 1.92 -1.80
N ILE A 299 11.32 3.13 -1.65
CA ILE A 299 12.09 4.38 -1.75
C ILE A 299 12.12 5.03 -0.36
N TYR A 300 13.31 5.28 0.17
CA TYR A 300 13.50 6.01 1.42
C TYR A 300 13.65 7.49 1.11
N LEU A 301 12.84 8.34 1.75
CA LEU A 301 12.97 9.78 1.62
C LEU A 301 13.80 10.29 2.79
N THR A 302 15.03 10.72 2.51
CA THR A 302 15.88 11.40 3.50
C THR A 302 15.75 12.92 3.36
N ASN A 303 16.23 13.66 4.37
CA ASN A 303 16.42 15.11 4.29
C ASN A 303 17.41 15.55 3.18
N LYS A 304 18.10 14.61 2.52
CA LYS A 304 18.98 14.86 1.37
C LYS A 304 18.42 14.35 0.03
N GLY A 305 17.19 13.83 0.03
CA GLY A 305 16.51 13.31 -1.16
C GLY A 305 16.17 11.83 -1.09
N GLU A 306 15.68 11.30 -2.20
CA GLU A 306 15.35 9.89 -2.40
C GLU A 306 16.62 9.04 -2.35
N VAL A 307 16.62 8.05 -1.45
CA VAL A 307 17.58 6.97 -1.41
C VAL A 307 16.81 5.70 -1.75
N GLY A 308 17.02 5.19 -2.97
CA GLY A 308 16.45 3.90 -3.36
C GLY A 308 17.11 2.79 -2.53
N VAL A 309 16.31 1.86 -2.01
CA VAL A 309 16.85 0.65 -1.39
C VAL A 309 16.74 -0.51 -2.36
N ASP A 310 17.80 -1.31 -2.41
CA ASP A 310 17.91 -2.49 -3.26
C ASP A 310 16.79 -3.51 -2.94
N MET A 311 15.92 -3.77 -3.92
CA MET A 311 14.84 -4.78 -3.83
C MET A 311 15.38 -6.18 -3.49
N GLY A 312 16.57 -6.51 -3.98
CA GLY A 312 17.24 -7.78 -3.68
C GLY A 312 17.66 -7.87 -2.21
N GLY A 313 18.19 -6.77 -1.66
CA GLY A 313 18.55 -6.65 -0.25
C GLY A 313 17.33 -6.74 0.68
N LEU A 314 16.23 -6.06 0.35
CA LEU A 314 14.99 -6.13 1.15
C LEU A 314 14.34 -7.51 1.13
N SER A 315 14.37 -8.19 -0.02
CA SER A 315 13.87 -9.56 -0.13
C SER A 315 14.73 -10.50 0.72
N ALA A 316 16.05 -10.36 0.70
CA ALA A 316 16.94 -11.13 1.55
C ALA A 316 16.68 -10.88 3.05
N ASP A 317 16.51 -9.63 3.47
CA ASP A 317 16.17 -9.26 4.85
C ASP A 317 14.86 -9.88 5.34
N PHE A 318 13.84 -9.86 4.49
CA PHE A 318 12.57 -10.52 4.78
C PHE A 318 12.79 -12.01 5.07
N PHE A 319 13.55 -12.71 4.22
CA PHE A 319 13.80 -14.13 4.40
C PHE A 319 14.72 -14.45 5.59
N VAL A 320 15.64 -13.56 5.93
CA VAL A 320 16.42 -13.65 7.18
C VAL A 320 15.49 -13.54 8.39
N LEU A 321 14.58 -12.56 8.41
CA LEU A 321 13.61 -12.40 9.49
C LEU A 321 12.67 -13.61 9.60
N ILE A 322 12.22 -14.17 8.48
CA ILE A 322 11.43 -15.40 8.46
C ILE A 322 12.22 -16.56 9.06
N ALA A 323 13.49 -16.73 8.71
CA ALA A 323 14.35 -17.75 9.30
C ALA A 323 14.51 -17.56 10.82
N GLU A 324 14.76 -16.32 11.29
CA GLU A 324 14.83 -15.99 12.72
C GLU A 324 13.54 -16.36 13.47
N ILE A 325 12.37 -16.05 12.89
CA ILE A 325 11.06 -16.38 13.48
C ILE A 325 10.87 -17.90 13.56
N ILE A 326 11.22 -18.64 12.50
CA ILE A 326 11.10 -20.10 12.49
C ILE A 326 12.02 -20.70 13.55
N THR A 327 13.29 -20.33 13.58
CA THR A 327 14.25 -20.82 14.59
C THR A 327 13.75 -20.57 16.01
N LYS A 328 13.18 -19.39 16.29
CA LYS A 328 12.63 -19.05 17.63
C LYS A 328 11.43 -19.93 18.02
N ASN A 329 10.64 -20.38 17.06
CA ASN A 329 9.42 -21.17 17.29
C ASN A 329 9.61 -22.67 17.08
N CYS A 330 10.84 -23.10 16.82
CA CYS A 330 11.24 -24.50 16.74
C CYS A 330 12.00 -24.95 18.00
N GLU A 331 11.93 -26.25 18.28
CA GLU A 331 12.78 -26.95 19.23
C GLU A 331 13.85 -27.75 18.48
N ASN A 332 14.92 -28.10 19.19
CA ASN A 332 15.94 -28.99 18.70
C ASN A 332 15.52 -30.46 18.97
N VAL A 333 15.39 -31.24 17.92
CA VAL A 333 15.10 -32.67 17.92
C VAL A 333 16.16 -33.36 17.07
N ASP A 334 16.96 -34.25 17.66
CA ASP A 334 18.06 -34.96 16.99
C ASP A 334 19.07 -34.02 16.29
N ASP A 335 19.36 -32.85 16.87
CA ASP A 335 20.18 -31.76 16.31
C ASP A 335 19.54 -30.97 15.14
N TYR A 336 18.25 -31.18 14.87
CA TYR A 336 17.50 -30.46 13.84
C TYR A 336 16.36 -29.63 14.41
N LEU A 337 15.93 -28.62 13.65
CA LEU A 337 14.81 -27.75 13.98
C LEU A 337 13.46 -28.40 13.62
N MET A 338 12.56 -28.46 14.60
CA MET A 338 11.19 -28.93 14.43
C MET A 338 10.22 -27.94 15.10
N PRO A 339 9.07 -27.57 14.50
CA PRO A 339 8.08 -26.68 15.13
C PRO A 339 7.70 -27.15 16.53
N ARG A 340 7.65 -26.27 17.53
CA ARG A 340 7.28 -26.69 18.89
C ARG A 340 5.79 -26.97 19.00
N LYS A 341 5.42 -28.01 19.76
CA LYS A 341 4.01 -28.33 20.06
C LYS A 341 3.30 -27.25 20.87
N ASP A 342 4.04 -26.50 21.68
CA ASP A 342 3.54 -25.44 22.57
C ASP A 342 3.70 -24.02 21.98
N SER A 343 4.04 -23.91 20.69
CA SER A 343 4.18 -22.61 20.02
C SER A 343 2.88 -21.80 20.07
N GLU A 344 2.98 -20.53 20.47
CA GLU A 344 1.86 -19.57 20.49
C GLU A 344 1.40 -19.09 19.09
N LEU A 345 2.17 -19.40 18.04
CA LEU A 345 1.77 -19.08 16.66
C LEU A 345 0.50 -19.84 16.25
N SER A 346 -0.44 -19.10 15.66
CA SER A 346 -1.68 -19.64 15.11
C SER A 346 -1.47 -20.53 13.87
N PRO A 347 -2.46 -21.36 13.49
CA PRO A 347 -2.40 -22.17 12.28
C PRO A 347 -2.06 -21.36 11.01
N LEU A 348 -2.69 -20.19 10.84
CA LEU A 348 -2.43 -19.29 9.70
C LEU A 348 -0.99 -18.76 9.68
N GLU A 349 -0.43 -18.41 10.83
CA GLU A 349 0.98 -17.98 10.92
C GLU A 349 1.92 -19.12 10.49
N TRP A 350 1.68 -20.35 10.93
CA TRP A 350 2.46 -21.51 10.48
C TRP A 350 2.33 -21.77 8.98
N GLN A 351 1.11 -21.67 8.44
CA GLN A 351 0.89 -21.77 6.99
C GLN A 351 1.67 -20.68 6.24
N PHE A 352 1.66 -19.43 6.72
CA PHE A 352 2.42 -18.35 6.09
C PHE A 352 3.93 -18.60 6.09
N LEU A 353 4.49 -19.05 7.22
CA LEU A 353 5.91 -19.38 7.31
C LEU A 353 6.30 -20.48 6.31
N GLY A 354 5.46 -21.51 6.15
CA GLY A 354 5.64 -22.54 5.14
C GLY A 354 5.63 -21.99 3.71
N MET A 355 4.69 -21.08 3.40
CA MET A 355 4.63 -20.41 2.09
C MET A 355 5.89 -19.58 1.82
N CYS A 356 6.39 -18.86 2.82
CA CYS A 356 7.62 -18.09 2.73
C CYS A 356 8.82 -18.98 2.40
N ILE A 357 8.97 -20.15 3.05
CA ILE A 357 10.04 -21.09 2.68
C ILE A 357 9.94 -21.50 1.20
N SER A 358 8.75 -21.88 0.75
CA SER A 358 8.53 -22.32 -0.63
C SER A 358 8.93 -21.24 -1.64
N LYS A 359 8.53 -19.99 -1.42
CA LYS A 359 8.88 -18.87 -2.30
C LYS A 359 10.35 -18.49 -2.21
N GLY A 360 10.93 -18.48 -1.02
CA GLY A 360 12.35 -18.25 -0.80
C GLY A 360 13.18 -19.19 -1.67
N LEU A 361 12.91 -20.50 -1.59
CA LEU A 361 13.67 -21.51 -2.33
C LEU A 361 13.44 -21.49 -3.85
N PHE A 362 12.18 -21.41 -4.29
CA PHE A 362 11.85 -21.69 -5.70
C PHE A 362 11.67 -20.44 -6.56
N ARG A 363 11.15 -19.34 -6.01
CA ARG A 363 10.99 -18.06 -6.74
C ARG A 363 12.24 -17.21 -6.61
N TYR A 364 12.67 -16.97 -5.38
CA TYR A 364 13.75 -16.03 -5.09
C TYR A 364 15.14 -16.68 -5.02
N LYS A 365 15.20 -18.02 -4.99
CA LYS A 365 16.43 -18.82 -4.94
C LYS A 365 17.30 -18.52 -3.71
N PHE A 366 16.67 -18.13 -2.60
CA PHE A 366 17.29 -17.98 -1.31
C PHE A 366 17.28 -19.30 -0.54
N ALA A 367 18.43 -19.70 -0.01
CA ALA A 367 18.46 -20.68 1.06
C ALA A 367 18.31 -19.95 2.40
N LEU A 368 17.47 -20.51 3.28
CA LEU A 368 17.12 -19.88 4.54
C LEU A 368 18.07 -20.25 5.69
N ASN A 369 19.04 -21.14 5.43
CA ASN A 369 19.99 -21.66 6.42
C ASN A 369 19.30 -22.31 7.63
N LEU A 370 18.16 -22.94 7.39
CA LEU A 370 17.42 -23.65 8.42
C LEU A 370 17.83 -25.12 8.40
N ASN A 371 18.36 -25.62 9.51
CA ASN A 371 18.63 -27.05 9.69
C ASN A 371 17.35 -27.78 10.07
N LEU A 372 16.36 -27.83 9.18
CA LEU A 372 15.06 -28.44 9.47
C LEU A 372 15.19 -29.97 9.63
N HIS A 373 14.32 -30.53 10.46
CA HIS A 373 14.30 -31.97 10.68
C HIS A 373 13.99 -32.72 9.37
N PRO A 374 14.74 -33.77 9.00
CA PRO A 374 14.55 -34.47 7.72
C PRO A 374 13.14 -35.02 7.51
N VAL A 375 12.46 -35.43 8.58
CA VAL A 375 11.03 -35.84 8.55
C VAL A 375 10.10 -34.69 8.13
N LEU A 376 10.35 -33.47 8.61
CA LEU A 376 9.57 -32.28 8.23
C LEU A 376 9.73 -31.99 6.74
N GLU A 377 10.96 -32.06 6.25
CA GLU A 377 11.26 -31.86 4.83
C GLU A 377 10.68 -32.95 3.93
N TYR A 378 10.70 -34.21 4.39
CA TYR A 378 9.99 -35.30 3.72
C TYR A 378 8.50 -34.95 3.58
N PHE A 379 7.85 -34.47 4.64
CA PHE A 379 6.44 -34.06 4.57
C PHE A 379 6.21 -32.85 3.66
N MET A 380 7.14 -31.89 3.61
CA MET A 380 7.06 -30.75 2.69
C MET A 380 7.04 -31.22 1.23
N LEU A 381 7.92 -32.16 0.84
CA LEU A 381 8.01 -32.69 -0.52
C LEU A 381 6.89 -33.68 -0.88
N TYR A 382 6.69 -34.68 -0.05
CA TYR A 382 5.84 -35.84 -0.37
C TYR A 382 4.44 -35.75 0.26
N GLY A 383 4.26 -34.88 1.24
CA GLY A 383 3.04 -34.78 2.04
C GLY A 383 3.13 -35.61 3.31
N TYR A 384 2.28 -35.28 4.29
CA TYR A 384 2.18 -36.01 5.57
C TYR A 384 1.04 -37.03 5.58
N MET A 385 0.05 -36.90 4.68
CA MET A 385 -1.07 -37.85 4.58
C MET A 385 -0.62 -39.15 3.90
N ASN A 386 -0.98 -40.29 4.50
CA ASN A 386 -0.74 -41.64 3.94
C ASN A 386 0.74 -41.96 3.66
N VAL A 387 1.63 -41.62 4.60
CA VAL A 387 3.05 -41.97 4.53
C VAL A 387 3.21 -43.47 4.33
N ASN A 388 3.90 -43.89 3.27
CA ASN A 388 4.31 -45.29 3.09
C ASN A 388 5.59 -45.52 3.92
N PRO A 389 5.53 -46.34 5.00
CA PRO A 389 6.69 -46.56 5.87
C PRO A 389 7.95 -47.02 5.15
N LYS A 390 7.83 -47.90 4.13
CA LYS A 390 9.00 -48.43 3.42
C LYS A 390 9.76 -47.32 2.68
N ASN A 391 9.03 -46.48 1.94
CA ASN A 391 9.63 -45.36 1.21
C ASN A 391 10.16 -44.29 2.17
N PHE A 392 9.42 -44.03 3.25
CA PHE A 392 9.79 -43.08 4.29
C PHE A 392 11.14 -43.41 4.92
N PHE A 393 11.35 -44.66 5.37
CA PHE A 393 12.63 -45.07 5.94
C PHE A 393 13.75 -45.11 4.92
N ALA A 394 13.48 -45.50 3.67
CA ALA A 394 14.49 -45.53 2.62
C ALA A 394 15.03 -44.13 2.30
N GLU A 395 14.16 -43.12 2.22
CA GLU A 395 14.57 -41.72 1.96
C GLU A 395 15.34 -41.11 3.15
N LEU A 396 14.97 -41.49 4.38
CA LEU A 396 15.52 -40.90 5.61
C LEU A 396 16.76 -41.61 6.16
N GLU A 397 17.11 -42.78 5.64
CA GLU A 397 18.23 -43.61 6.13
C GLU A 397 19.57 -42.86 6.15
N ILE A 398 19.78 -41.95 5.19
CA ILE A 398 21.01 -41.16 5.07
C ILE A 398 21.26 -40.22 6.26
N PHE A 399 20.21 -39.85 7.00
CA PHE A 399 20.31 -38.90 8.12
C PHE A 399 20.55 -39.58 9.47
N GLN A 400 20.50 -40.91 9.53
CA GLN A 400 20.81 -41.72 10.71
C GLN A 400 20.03 -41.33 11.99
N LEU A 401 18.75 -40.98 11.86
CA LEU A 401 17.90 -40.55 12.99
C LEU A 401 17.61 -41.71 13.98
N GLU A 402 17.98 -41.55 15.25
CA GLU A 402 17.94 -42.61 16.26
C GLU A 402 16.52 -43.18 16.47
N TYR A 403 15.53 -42.31 16.62
CA TYR A 403 14.14 -42.72 16.79
C TYR A 403 13.65 -43.56 15.60
N LEU A 404 13.95 -43.12 14.37
CA LEU A 404 13.56 -43.85 13.16
C LEU A 404 14.30 -45.18 13.03
N ASN A 405 15.57 -45.25 13.40
CA ASN A 405 16.32 -46.49 13.45
C ASN A 405 15.68 -47.51 14.41
N ASN A 406 15.13 -47.05 15.54
CA ASN A 406 14.41 -47.91 16.47
C ASN A 406 13.06 -48.38 15.93
N VAL A 407 12.28 -47.51 15.27
CA VAL A 407 11.02 -47.92 14.62
C VAL A 407 11.27 -48.85 13.43
N LYS A 408 12.37 -48.66 12.69
CA LYS A 408 12.79 -49.55 11.58
C LYS A 408 13.05 -50.97 12.06
N LYS A 409 13.57 -51.17 13.29
CA LYS A 409 13.70 -52.52 13.88
C LYS A 409 12.35 -53.24 13.98
N VAL A 410 11.27 -52.52 14.26
CA VAL A 410 9.89 -53.09 14.27
C VAL A 410 9.43 -53.41 12.85
N LEU A 411 9.77 -52.56 11.87
CA LEU A 411 9.49 -52.83 10.45
C LEU A 411 10.10 -54.16 9.99
N ASP A 412 11.37 -54.35 10.33
CA ASP A 412 12.17 -55.50 9.91
C ASP A 412 11.94 -56.75 10.78
N MET A 413 11.13 -56.62 11.85
CA MET A 413 10.86 -57.70 12.79
C MET A 413 10.08 -58.86 12.11
N PRO A 414 10.49 -60.12 12.27
CA PRO A 414 9.70 -61.28 11.84
C PRO A 414 8.28 -61.29 12.42
N ALA A 415 7.33 -61.92 11.72
CA ALA A 415 5.90 -61.86 12.07
C ALA A 415 5.58 -62.48 13.44
N ASP A 416 6.29 -63.55 13.80
CA ASP A 416 6.26 -64.22 15.11
C ASP A 416 6.72 -63.27 16.23
N LYS A 417 7.91 -62.66 16.09
CA LYS A 417 8.43 -61.71 17.08
C LYS A 417 7.59 -60.44 17.23
N TYR A 418 6.96 -60.00 16.13
CA TYR A 418 6.07 -58.84 16.17
C TYR A 418 4.81 -59.12 17.00
N LYS A 419 4.29 -60.34 16.96
CA LYS A 419 3.15 -60.74 17.79
C LYS A 419 3.52 -60.66 19.28
N ASP A 420 4.67 -61.23 19.66
CA ASP A 420 5.16 -61.17 21.04
C ASP A 420 5.40 -59.73 21.50
N PHE A 421 5.95 -58.89 20.62
CA PHE A 421 6.14 -57.46 20.88
C PHE A 421 4.82 -56.75 21.18
N LEU A 422 3.76 -56.98 20.39
CA LEU A 422 2.45 -56.37 20.61
C LEU A 422 1.82 -56.81 21.95
N GLU A 423 1.99 -58.09 22.31
CA GLU A 423 1.54 -58.62 23.60
C GLU A 423 2.24 -57.91 24.78
N LEU A 424 3.55 -57.67 24.67
CA LEU A 424 4.32 -56.91 25.66
C LEU A 424 3.91 -55.44 25.76
N GLN A 425 3.41 -54.84 24.67
CA GLN A 425 2.89 -53.47 24.66
C GLN A 425 1.41 -53.38 25.08
N CYS A 426 0.77 -54.51 25.41
CA CYS A 426 -0.66 -54.60 25.69
C CYS A 426 -1.55 -54.04 24.55
N VAL A 427 -1.09 -54.15 23.31
CA VAL A 427 -1.84 -53.72 22.11
C VAL A 427 -2.35 -54.94 21.36
N HIS A 428 -3.64 -54.99 21.05
CA HIS A 428 -4.23 -56.12 20.32
C HIS A 428 -4.66 -55.72 18.90
N GLN A 429 -4.34 -56.59 17.92
CA GLN A 429 -4.87 -56.55 16.55
C GLN A 429 -4.54 -55.31 15.70
N ILE A 430 -3.27 -54.90 15.65
CA ILE A 430 -2.80 -53.87 14.71
C ILE A 430 -1.77 -54.43 13.72
N SER A 431 -1.95 -54.15 12.42
CA SER A 431 -0.96 -54.53 11.41
C SER A 431 0.35 -53.77 11.64
N LYS A 432 1.49 -54.40 11.33
CA LYS A 432 2.82 -53.79 11.49
C LYS A 432 2.93 -52.41 10.81
N MET A 433 2.40 -52.29 9.59
CA MET A 433 2.43 -51.03 8.84
C MET A 433 1.57 -49.95 9.51
N ALA A 434 0.42 -50.31 10.05
CA ALA A 434 -0.44 -49.39 10.80
C ALA A 434 0.19 -48.96 12.13
N TYR A 435 0.82 -49.88 12.87
CA TYR A 435 1.53 -49.57 14.11
C TYR A 435 2.65 -48.55 13.87
N ILE A 436 3.48 -48.79 12.86
CA ILE A 436 4.57 -47.89 12.47
C ILE A 436 4.03 -46.54 11.98
N GLY A 437 2.94 -46.55 11.21
CA GLY A 437 2.23 -45.34 10.80
C GLY A 437 1.80 -44.50 12.01
N ASN A 438 1.24 -45.15 13.05
CA ASN A 438 0.84 -44.48 14.29
C ASN A 438 2.06 -43.90 15.04
N CYS A 439 3.17 -44.63 15.13
CA CYS A 439 4.40 -44.09 15.75
C CYS A 439 4.88 -42.81 15.04
N ILE A 440 4.90 -42.80 13.70
CA ILE A 440 5.29 -41.63 12.91
C ILE A 440 4.29 -40.49 13.11
N TYR A 441 3.00 -40.80 13.09
CA TYR A 441 1.90 -39.83 13.26
C TYR A 441 1.98 -39.14 14.63
N GLU A 442 2.03 -39.91 15.70
CA GLU A 442 2.05 -39.39 17.08
C GLU A 442 3.30 -38.54 17.37
N ARG A 443 4.45 -38.93 16.79
CA ARG A 443 5.71 -38.23 17.02
C ARG A 443 5.82 -36.94 16.20
N PHE A 444 5.45 -36.97 14.92
CA PHE A 444 5.82 -35.92 13.97
C PHE A 444 4.63 -35.20 13.30
N GLN A 445 3.39 -35.69 13.42
CA GLN A 445 2.21 -35.09 12.76
C GLN A 445 1.28 -34.38 13.75
N TYR A 446 1.78 -33.30 14.35
CA TYR A 446 0.97 -32.40 15.18
C TYR A 446 0.66 -31.09 14.44
N GLU A 447 -0.26 -30.31 14.99
CA GLU A 447 -0.93 -29.18 14.33
C GLU A 447 0.05 -28.18 13.68
N GLN A 448 1.10 -27.77 14.39
CA GLN A 448 2.07 -26.78 13.88
C GLN A 448 2.83 -27.32 12.65
N VAL A 449 3.25 -28.58 12.68
CA VAL A 449 3.91 -29.25 11.54
C VAL A 449 2.96 -29.36 10.36
N ILE A 450 1.72 -29.79 10.60
CA ILE A 450 0.69 -29.94 9.57
C ILE A 450 0.45 -28.60 8.87
N ASN A 451 0.24 -27.53 9.64
CA ASN A 451 -0.01 -26.20 9.08
C ASN A 451 1.19 -25.65 8.31
N PHE A 452 2.40 -25.82 8.83
CA PHE A 452 3.61 -25.42 8.12
C PHE A 452 3.77 -26.15 6.78
N VAL A 453 3.58 -27.48 6.78
CA VAL A 453 3.65 -28.31 5.56
C VAL A 453 2.54 -27.92 4.57
N ASN A 454 1.32 -27.66 5.05
CA ASN A 454 0.21 -27.21 4.21
C ASN A 454 0.53 -25.89 3.50
N GLY A 455 1.03 -24.91 4.25
CA GLY A 455 1.48 -23.63 3.69
C GLY A 455 2.54 -23.80 2.60
N PHE A 456 3.59 -24.56 2.90
CA PHE A 456 4.65 -24.85 1.93
C PHE A 456 4.10 -25.45 0.64
N ARG A 457 3.23 -26.46 0.77
CA ARG A 457 2.64 -27.20 -0.36
C ARG A 457 1.63 -26.39 -1.15
N LYS A 458 0.89 -25.46 -0.54
CA LYS A 458 -0.01 -24.51 -1.25
C LYS A 458 0.79 -23.72 -2.29
N SER A 459 1.90 -23.11 -1.88
CA SER A 459 2.82 -22.40 -2.81
C SER A 459 3.53 -23.36 -3.79
N LEU A 460 3.83 -24.59 -3.36
CA LEU A 460 4.57 -25.58 -4.15
C LEU A 460 3.87 -26.01 -5.44
N LYS A 461 2.53 -26.07 -5.44
CA LYS A 461 1.72 -26.52 -6.59
C LYS A 461 2.03 -25.79 -7.90
N ARG A 462 2.63 -24.60 -7.81
CA ARG A 462 2.99 -23.75 -8.94
C ARG A 462 4.34 -24.11 -9.59
N TYR A 463 5.14 -24.97 -8.97
CA TYR A 463 6.46 -25.35 -9.46
C TYR A 463 6.48 -26.81 -9.95
N THR A 464 6.37 -27.00 -11.26
CA THR A 464 6.27 -28.32 -11.92
C THR A 464 7.47 -29.24 -11.69
N TYR A 465 8.66 -28.68 -11.47
CA TYR A 465 9.93 -29.42 -11.40
C TYR A 465 10.21 -30.05 -10.01
N VAL A 466 9.43 -29.70 -9.00
CA VAL A 466 9.68 -30.13 -7.61
C VAL A 466 9.50 -31.64 -7.43
N ARG A 467 8.65 -32.26 -8.27
CA ARG A 467 8.42 -33.72 -8.24
C ARG A 467 9.67 -34.54 -8.57
N CYS A 468 10.74 -33.92 -9.06
CA CYS A 468 12.01 -34.56 -9.40
C CYS A 468 13.11 -34.32 -8.36
N LEU A 469 12.82 -33.65 -7.24
CA LEU A 469 13.82 -33.40 -6.19
C LEU A 469 13.91 -34.58 -5.24
N PHE A 470 15.12 -35.11 -5.08
CA PHE A 470 15.45 -36.05 -4.01
C PHE A 470 15.54 -35.31 -2.66
N LEU A 471 15.18 -35.99 -1.56
CA LEU A 471 15.15 -35.40 -0.23
C LEU A 471 16.52 -34.80 0.18
N SER A 472 17.62 -35.50 -0.10
CA SER A 472 18.98 -35.02 0.18
C SER A 472 19.34 -33.70 -0.51
N THR A 473 18.87 -33.54 -1.75
CA THR A 473 19.09 -32.32 -2.54
C THR A 473 18.21 -31.19 -2.03
N PHE A 474 16.99 -31.50 -1.60
CA PHE A 474 16.08 -30.53 -1.01
C PHE A 474 16.58 -30.00 0.34
N TYR A 475 17.05 -30.89 1.20
CA TYR A 475 17.71 -30.55 2.47
C TYR A 475 18.89 -29.59 2.26
N SER A 476 19.77 -29.92 1.32
CA SER A 476 20.91 -29.06 0.98
C SER A 476 20.48 -27.69 0.43
N ARG A 477 19.31 -27.59 -0.21
CA ARG A 477 18.76 -26.31 -0.70
C ARG A 477 18.22 -25.42 0.42
N ILE A 478 17.63 -26.01 1.47
CA ILE A 478 17.10 -25.26 2.62
C ILE A 478 18.24 -24.81 3.53
N LEU A 479 19.09 -25.76 3.92
CA LEU A 479 20.21 -25.55 4.82
C LEU A 479 21.33 -24.71 4.19
N GLY A 480 21.52 -24.88 2.89
CA GLY A 480 22.56 -24.23 2.12
C GLY A 480 23.91 -24.96 2.11
N ASN A 481 24.90 -24.33 1.46
CA ASN A 481 26.22 -24.89 1.24
C ASN A 481 27.01 -24.92 2.55
N TRP A 482 27.34 -26.12 3.01
CA TRP A 482 28.17 -26.32 4.19
C TRP A 482 29.64 -25.99 3.94
N ILE A 483 30.10 -26.07 2.69
CA ILE A 483 31.44 -25.71 2.23
C ILE A 483 31.27 -24.98 0.89
N TYR A 484 31.94 -23.84 0.74
CA TYR A 484 31.93 -23.11 -0.52
C TYR A 484 33.02 -23.64 -1.46
N ASP A 485 32.69 -23.77 -2.74
CA ASP A 485 33.69 -24.05 -3.76
C ASP A 485 34.35 -22.74 -4.21
N ILE A 486 35.49 -22.38 -3.61
CA ILE A 486 36.15 -21.09 -3.88
C ILE A 486 37.16 -21.21 -5.03
N THR A 487 38.13 -22.11 -4.90
CA THR A 487 39.34 -22.13 -5.74
C THR A 487 39.39 -23.26 -6.77
N SER A 488 38.45 -24.21 -6.74
CA SER A 488 38.52 -25.39 -7.59
C SER A 488 38.33 -25.06 -9.09
N MET A 489 38.55 -26.05 -9.93
CA MET A 489 38.27 -25.97 -11.37
C MET A 489 36.85 -26.43 -11.71
N SER A 490 35.94 -26.52 -10.74
CA SER A 490 34.53 -26.77 -11.00
C SER A 490 33.88 -25.59 -11.72
N SER A 491 32.89 -25.86 -12.58
CA SER A 491 32.01 -24.84 -13.16
C SER A 491 31.23 -24.04 -12.10
N TYR A 492 31.15 -24.57 -10.87
CA TYR A 492 30.43 -23.96 -9.76
C TYR A 492 31.35 -23.26 -8.74
N SER A 493 32.63 -23.08 -9.08
CA SER A 493 33.58 -22.39 -8.20
C SER A 493 33.49 -20.87 -8.30
N LEU A 494 33.78 -20.14 -7.22
CA LEU A 494 33.91 -18.69 -7.27
C LEU A 494 34.99 -18.28 -8.26
N LYS A 495 36.15 -18.95 -8.25
CA LYS A 495 37.26 -18.68 -9.18
C LYS A 495 36.85 -18.68 -10.65
N ARG A 496 35.97 -19.59 -11.08
CA ARG A 496 35.52 -19.65 -12.49
C ARG A 496 34.44 -18.63 -12.84
N ASN A 497 33.64 -18.20 -11.87
CA ASN A 497 32.50 -17.31 -12.10
C ASN A 497 32.76 -15.86 -11.65
N LEU A 498 33.85 -15.61 -10.93
CA LEU A 498 34.29 -14.28 -10.52
C LEU A 498 34.79 -13.52 -11.74
N THR A 499 34.11 -12.43 -12.04
CA THR A 499 34.57 -11.45 -13.01
C THR A 499 35.21 -10.27 -12.27
N TYR A 500 36.20 -9.64 -12.88
CA TYR A 500 36.74 -8.39 -12.37
C TYR A 500 37.07 -7.51 -13.55
N ASN A 501 36.88 -6.20 -13.35
CA ASN A 501 37.17 -5.23 -14.40
C ASN A 501 38.68 -5.00 -14.44
N ASP A 502 39.32 -5.17 -15.60
CA ASP A 502 40.71 -4.80 -15.85
C ASP A 502 40.91 -3.29 -16.05
N ASN A 503 39.84 -2.52 -15.79
CA ASN A 503 39.76 -1.08 -15.95
C ASN A 503 39.47 -0.43 -14.58
N ILE A 504 40.17 0.66 -14.26
CA ILE A 504 39.82 1.46 -13.08
C ILE A 504 38.60 2.30 -13.43
N ALA A 505 37.53 2.14 -12.66
CA ALA A 505 36.43 3.09 -12.68
C ALA A 505 36.89 4.37 -11.97
N VAL A 506 36.94 5.47 -12.72
CA VAL A 506 37.22 6.80 -12.19
C VAL A 506 35.88 7.53 -12.10
N TYR A 507 35.52 7.96 -10.91
CA TYR A 507 34.35 8.80 -10.69
C TYR A 507 34.80 10.25 -10.82
N GLU A 508 34.27 10.97 -11.82
CA GLU A 508 34.54 12.42 -11.96
C GLU A 508 33.79 13.23 -10.90
N ASN A 509 32.71 12.66 -10.34
CA ASN A 509 31.93 13.12 -9.20
C ASN A 509 31.07 11.95 -8.66
N GLU A 510 30.31 12.13 -7.56
CA GLU A 510 29.47 11.09 -6.93
C GLU A 510 28.50 10.37 -7.89
N LYS A 511 28.18 10.96 -9.05
CA LYS A 511 27.17 10.45 -9.99
C LYS A 511 27.71 10.00 -11.35
N THR A 512 28.95 10.37 -11.70
CA THR A 512 29.46 10.25 -13.08
C THR A 512 30.64 9.28 -13.14
N ARG A 513 30.38 8.08 -13.69
CA ARG A 513 31.36 7.00 -13.87
C ARG A 513 32.05 7.14 -15.23
N VAL A 514 33.38 7.30 -15.23
CA VAL A 514 34.22 7.26 -16.43
C VAL A 514 35.15 6.05 -16.36
N VAL A 515 35.01 5.12 -17.31
CA VAL A 515 35.87 3.92 -17.38
C VAL A 515 37.17 4.30 -18.09
N LYS A 516 38.29 4.34 -17.36
CA LYS A 516 39.62 4.50 -17.98
C LYS A 516 40.27 3.13 -18.15
N LYS A 517 40.45 2.70 -19.40
CA LYS A 517 41.25 1.52 -19.72
C LYS A 517 42.72 1.81 -19.45
N LEU A 518 43.34 1.09 -18.53
CA LEU A 518 44.77 1.17 -18.25
C LEU A 518 45.40 -0.21 -18.49
N HIS A 519 46.04 -0.38 -19.64
CA HIS A 519 46.72 -1.61 -20.07
C HIS A 519 47.86 -2.11 -19.15
N ARG A 520 48.11 -1.49 -17.98
CA ARG A 520 49.20 -1.84 -17.05
C ARG A 520 48.73 -2.28 -15.65
N ILE A 521 47.43 -2.52 -15.46
CA ILE A 521 46.86 -2.83 -14.14
C ILE A 521 46.47 -4.31 -14.01
N LYS A 522 46.32 -5.00 -15.14
CA LYS A 522 45.86 -6.39 -15.18
C LYS A 522 46.70 -7.32 -14.30
N ASP A 523 48.02 -7.39 -14.51
CA ASP A 523 48.88 -8.31 -13.73
C ASP A 523 48.77 -8.10 -12.21
N LYS A 524 48.61 -6.84 -11.76
CA LYS A 524 48.46 -6.54 -10.34
C LYS A 524 47.07 -6.88 -9.82
N ALA A 525 46.03 -6.60 -10.61
CA ALA A 525 44.66 -7.01 -10.32
C ALA A 525 44.56 -8.54 -10.25
N ASP A 526 45.13 -9.27 -11.20
CA ASP A 526 45.16 -10.73 -11.23
C ASP A 526 45.80 -11.31 -9.95
N LYS A 527 46.93 -10.72 -9.52
CA LYS A 527 47.59 -11.11 -8.27
C LYS A 527 46.76 -10.80 -7.04
N TYR A 528 46.12 -9.63 -6.98
CA TYR A 528 45.19 -9.28 -5.90
C TYR A 528 44.00 -10.24 -5.85
N VAL A 529 43.39 -10.54 -7.00
CA VAL A 529 42.26 -11.47 -7.12
C VAL A 529 42.66 -12.87 -6.68
N ASN A 530 43.85 -13.34 -7.05
CA ASN A 530 44.37 -14.62 -6.58
C ASN A 530 44.55 -14.63 -5.05
N ALA A 531 45.16 -13.59 -4.47
CA ALA A 531 45.28 -13.46 -3.01
C ALA A 531 43.90 -13.40 -2.33
N PHE A 532 42.94 -12.71 -2.93
CA PHE A 532 41.57 -12.62 -2.45
C PHE A 532 40.90 -13.99 -2.40
N LEU A 533 40.99 -14.78 -3.48
CA LEU A 533 40.49 -16.15 -3.50
C LEU A 533 41.18 -17.04 -2.46
N ILE A 534 42.49 -16.89 -2.24
CA ILE A 534 43.22 -17.64 -1.20
C ILE A 534 42.70 -17.28 0.20
N VAL A 535 42.52 -16.00 0.50
CA VAL A 535 41.98 -15.56 1.81
C VAL A 535 40.56 -16.11 2.03
N LEU A 536 39.70 -16.06 1.02
CA LEU A 536 38.35 -16.63 1.12
C LEU A 536 38.37 -18.16 1.30
N ASP A 537 39.28 -18.87 0.63
CA ASP A 537 39.44 -20.32 0.78
C ASP A 537 39.98 -20.70 2.16
N LYS A 538 40.89 -19.89 2.74
CA LYS A 538 41.34 -20.02 4.13
C LYS A 538 40.17 -19.81 5.10
N LEU A 539 39.39 -18.74 4.95
CA LEU A 539 38.20 -18.52 5.78
C LEU A 539 37.18 -19.65 5.66
N ASN A 540 36.96 -20.21 4.47
CA ASN A 540 36.05 -21.34 4.27
C ASN A 540 36.42 -22.59 5.09
N LYS A 541 37.72 -22.76 5.37
CA LYS A 541 38.29 -23.86 6.16
C LYS A 541 38.40 -23.52 7.65
N ASP A 542 38.87 -22.30 7.97
CA ASP A 542 39.31 -21.92 9.31
C ASP A 542 38.24 -21.11 10.09
N ASP A 543 37.45 -20.26 9.42
CA ASP A 543 36.44 -19.39 10.03
C ASP A 543 35.25 -19.16 9.06
N ARG A 544 34.45 -20.20 8.91
CA ARG A 544 33.36 -20.24 7.93
C ARG A 544 32.24 -19.26 8.26
N ASP A 545 31.99 -18.99 9.53
CA ASP A 545 30.94 -18.06 9.94
C ASP A 545 31.31 -16.62 9.55
N LYS A 546 32.59 -16.25 9.64
CA LYS A 546 33.08 -14.99 9.08
C LYS A 546 32.93 -14.95 7.56
N LEU A 547 33.22 -16.04 6.84
CA LEU A 547 32.99 -16.09 5.39
C LEU A 547 31.50 -15.93 5.04
N LYS A 548 30.60 -16.61 5.76
CA LYS A 548 29.15 -16.48 5.62
C LYS A 548 28.70 -15.03 5.80
N LYS A 549 29.19 -14.36 6.85
CA LYS A 549 28.92 -12.93 7.09
C LYS A 549 29.45 -12.06 5.95
N PHE A 550 30.64 -12.35 5.44
CA PHE A 550 31.22 -11.61 4.32
C PHE A 550 30.44 -11.82 3.01
N PHE A 551 29.95 -13.02 2.74
CA PHE A 551 29.07 -13.27 1.59
C PHE A 551 27.70 -12.63 1.77
N ALA A 552 27.14 -12.61 2.97
CA ALA A 552 25.95 -11.82 3.25
C ALA A 552 26.18 -10.33 2.99
N PHE A 553 27.34 -9.79 3.40
CA PHE A 553 27.73 -8.43 3.09
C PHE A 553 27.85 -8.18 1.58
N TRP A 554 28.47 -9.09 0.82
CA TRP A 554 28.71 -8.91 -0.61
C TRP A 554 27.47 -9.18 -1.49
N PHE A 555 26.73 -10.25 -1.23
CA PHE A 555 25.64 -10.73 -2.09
C PHE A 555 24.25 -10.50 -1.49
N GLY A 556 24.15 -9.99 -0.27
CA GLY A 556 22.91 -9.90 0.50
C GLY A 556 22.52 -11.24 1.14
N ILE A 557 23.19 -12.33 0.77
CA ILE A 557 22.96 -13.68 1.30
C ILE A 557 24.27 -14.41 1.56
N SER A 558 24.29 -15.18 2.65
CA SER A 558 25.46 -15.98 2.99
C SER A 558 25.56 -17.23 2.13
N ASN A 559 24.43 -17.84 1.72
CA ASN A 559 24.47 -19.07 0.97
C ASN A 559 24.39 -18.83 -0.54
N VAL A 560 25.49 -19.14 -1.22
CA VAL A 560 25.71 -18.77 -2.59
C VAL A 560 26.23 -19.98 -3.36
N THR A 561 25.62 -20.26 -4.51
CA THR A 561 26.14 -21.22 -5.48
C THR A 561 26.63 -20.46 -6.69
N PHE A 562 27.94 -20.42 -6.88
CA PHE A 562 28.53 -19.76 -8.03
C PHE A 562 28.18 -20.55 -9.28
N SER A 563 27.61 -19.89 -10.28
CA SER A 563 27.21 -20.51 -11.55
C SER A 563 27.26 -19.46 -12.63
N SER A 564 27.19 -19.82 -13.91
CA SER A 564 27.27 -18.84 -15.00
C SER A 564 26.19 -17.75 -14.95
N SER A 565 25.08 -17.99 -14.24
CA SER A 565 24.01 -17.01 -14.00
C SER A 565 24.21 -16.15 -12.76
N PHE A 566 25.06 -16.58 -11.84
CA PHE A 566 25.47 -15.85 -10.65
C PHE A 566 26.85 -15.25 -10.93
N ASN A 567 26.93 -13.96 -11.23
CA ASN A 567 28.13 -13.30 -11.74
C ASN A 567 28.79 -12.36 -10.70
N PRO A 568 29.51 -12.89 -9.69
CA PRO A 568 30.29 -12.12 -8.73
C PRO A 568 31.28 -11.19 -9.43
N LYS A 569 31.39 -9.96 -8.96
CA LYS A 569 32.25 -8.92 -9.54
C LYS A 569 33.16 -8.29 -8.50
N LEU A 570 34.44 -8.12 -8.85
CA LEU A 570 35.34 -7.19 -8.18
C LEU A 570 35.59 -5.97 -9.07
N GLU A 571 35.35 -4.78 -8.53
CA GLU A 571 35.52 -3.52 -9.27
C GLU A 571 36.57 -2.65 -8.59
N PHE A 572 37.69 -2.41 -9.28
CA PHE A 572 38.72 -1.50 -8.77
C PHE A 572 38.34 -0.05 -9.04
N VAL A 573 38.22 0.75 -7.98
CA VAL A 573 37.71 2.12 -8.03
C VAL A 573 38.75 3.11 -7.51
N ASN A 574 38.87 4.27 -8.16
CA ASN A 574 39.77 5.33 -7.68
C ASN A 574 39.06 6.28 -6.72
N ARG A 575 38.60 5.74 -5.58
CA ARG A 575 38.03 6.51 -4.46
C ARG A 575 38.50 5.93 -3.14
N ASN A 576 38.69 6.78 -2.14
CA ASN A 576 39.10 6.35 -0.81
C ASN A 576 37.95 5.60 -0.14
N LEU A 577 38.10 4.29 0.03
CA LEU A 577 37.13 3.45 0.75
C LEU A 577 37.48 3.29 2.23
N PHE A 578 38.42 4.08 2.75
CA PHE A 578 38.88 4.07 4.15
C PHE A 578 39.32 2.68 4.65
N GLY A 579 39.87 1.87 3.75
CA GLY A 579 40.28 0.49 4.04
C GLY A 579 39.11 -0.47 4.26
N CYS A 580 37.94 -0.18 3.69
CA CYS A 580 36.78 -1.08 3.62
C CYS A 580 36.48 -1.44 2.16
N TYR A 581 35.66 -2.46 1.97
CA TYR A 581 34.96 -2.67 0.71
C TYR A 581 33.66 -1.87 0.68
N LEU A 582 33.18 -1.54 -0.52
CA LEU A 582 31.78 -1.18 -0.71
C LEU A 582 31.08 -2.29 -1.48
N SER A 583 29.92 -2.72 -1.00
CA SER A 583 29.13 -3.79 -1.62
C SER A 583 27.94 -3.23 -2.39
N HIS A 584 27.65 -3.82 -3.55
CA HIS A 584 26.43 -3.62 -4.33
C HIS A 584 25.77 -4.97 -4.59
N THR A 585 24.91 -5.38 -3.67
CA THR A 585 24.31 -6.72 -3.61
C THR A 585 23.52 -7.08 -4.88
N CYS A 586 22.70 -6.17 -5.42
CA CYS A 586 21.95 -6.36 -6.68
C CYS A 586 22.82 -6.67 -7.90
N PHE A 587 24.05 -6.18 -7.92
CA PHE A 587 24.98 -6.39 -9.02
C PHE A 587 26.01 -7.48 -8.72
N ASN A 588 25.93 -8.10 -7.54
CA ASN A 588 26.94 -8.99 -6.98
C ASN A 588 28.35 -8.36 -7.04
N SER A 589 28.44 -7.04 -6.90
CA SER A 589 29.68 -6.28 -7.10
C SER A 589 30.29 -5.86 -5.76
N LEU A 590 31.60 -6.01 -5.65
CA LEU A 590 32.40 -5.53 -4.53
C LEU A 590 33.43 -4.54 -5.06
N GLU A 591 33.35 -3.31 -4.59
CA GLU A 591 34.33 -2.29 -4.94
C GLU A 591 35.55 -2.37 -4.05
N VAL A 592 36.71 -2.30 -4.69
CA VAL A 592 38.03 -2.35 -4.09
C VAL A 592 38.76 -1.04 -4.40
N ASP A 593 39.32 -0.40 -3.38
CA ASP A 593 40.11 0.82 -3.55
C ASP A 593 41.34 0.51 -4.41
N ALA A 594 41.45 1.12 -5.60
CA ALA A 594 42.51 0.85 -6.56
C ALA A 594 43.92 1.19 -6.02
N SER A 595 44.02 1.95 -4.92
CA SER A 595 45.29 2.21 -4.25
C SER A 595 45.94 0.95 -3.66
N VAL A 596 45.17 -0.11 -3.36
CA VAL A 596 45.72 -1.40 -2.89
C VAL A 596 46.65 -2.02 -3.94
N LEU A 597 46.39 -1.80 -5.23
CA LEU A 597 47.21 -2.30 -6.33
C LEU A 597 48.59 -1.60 -6.41
N LYS A 598 48.83 -0.55 -5.63
CA LYS A 598 50.14 0.10 -5.52
C LYS A 598 51.01 -0.51 -4.41
N GLN A 599 50.42 -1.32 -3.53
CA GLN A 599 51.10 -1.96 -2.42
C GLN A 599 51.97 -3.14 -2.88
N SER A 600 52.80 -3.64 -1.96
CA SER A 600 53.61 -4.83 -2.18
C SER A 600 52.75 -6.10 -2.15
N GLU A 601 53.01 -7.03 -3.06
CA GLU A 601 52.16 -8.20 -3.33
C GLU A 601 52.13 -9.20 -2.16
N ASP A 602 53.22 -9.29 -1.41
CA ASP A 602 53.35 -10.08 -0.18
C ASP A 602 52.39 -9.64 0.93
N LYS A 603 51.88 -8.41 0.85
CA LYS A 603 50.94 -7.84 1.83
C LYS A 603 49.47 -7.97 1.44
N TYR A 604 49.16 -8.46 0.23
CA TYR A 604 47.77 -8.49 -0.24
C TYR A 604 46.86 -9.31 0.68
N GLU A 605 47.28 -10.50 1.12
CA GLU A 605 46.45 -11.34 2.00
C GLU A 605 46.12 -10.64 3.33
N GLU A 606 47.10 -9.96 3.94
CA GLU A 606 46.94 -9.18 5.17
C GLU A 606 45.95 -8.03 4.95
N ILE A 607 46.16 -7.23 3.90
CA ILE A 607 45.29 -6.10 3.54
C ILE A 607 43.85 -6.58 3.30
N ILE A 608 43.68 -7.68 2.57
CA ILE A 608 42.36 -8.24 2.26
C ILE A 608 41.65 -8.66 3.55
N ASN A 609 42.33 -9.39 4.44
CA ASN A 609 41.72 -9.85 5.70
C ASN A 609 41.35 -8.67 6.61
N ASP A 610 42.20 -7.66 6.70
CA ASP A 610 41.93 -6.42 7.43
C ASP A 610 40.73 -5.66 6.83
N THR A 611 40.65 -5.59 5.51
CA THR A 611 39.55 -4.92 4.80
C THR A 611 38.24 -5.67 5.03
N ILE A 612 38.23 -7.02 5.01
CA ILE A 612 37.07 -7.84 5.38
C ILE A 612 36.63 -7.53 6.82
N ASN A 613 37.57 -7.55 7.78
CA ASN A 613 37.28 -7.27 9.19
C ASN A 613 36.63 -5.90 9.39
N ARG A 614 37.20 -4.85 8.79
CA ARG A 614 36.66 -3.48 8.91
C ARG A 614 35.30 -3.35 8.25
N SER A 615 35.11 -3.96 7.09
CA SER A 615 33.82 -3.96 6.38
C SER A 615 32.72 -4.61 7.22
N LEU A 616 33.01 -5.78 7.81
CA LEU A 616 32.07 -6.49 8.68
C LEU A 616 31.81 -5.73 9.99
N MET A 617 32.84 -5.13 10.59
CA MET A 617 32.67 -4.32 11.80
C MET A 617 31.78 -3.08 11.55
N ASN A 618 31.98 -2.41 10.41
CA ASN A 618 31.13 -1.28 10.01
C ASN A 618 29.69 -1.72 9.71
N GLN A 619 29.52 -2.91 9.11
CA GLN A 619 28.22 -3.51 8.89
C GLN A 619 27.51 -3.84 10.20
N ASP A 620 28.23 -4.38 11.18
CA ASP A 620 27.70 -4.66 12.53
C ASP A 620 27.27 -3.37 13.24
N LEU A 621 28.06 -2.30 13.17
CA LEU A 621 27.71 -0.98 13.72
C LEU A 621 26.47 -0.36 13.04
N SER A 622 26.37 -0.49 11.71
CA SER A 622 25.19 -0.09 10.95
C SER A 622 23.95 -0.88 11.40
N THR A 623 24.09 -2.19 11.55
CA THR A 623 23.02 -3.11 11.96
C THR A 623 22.54 -2.82 13.38
N GLN A 624 23.46 -2.53 14.31
CA GLN A 624 23.13 -2.11 15.68
C GLN A 624 22.40 -0.76 15.72
N SER A 625 22.62 0.09 14.72
CA SER A 625 21.96 1.39 14.55
C SER A 625 20.62 1.30 13.80
N GLY A 626 20.12 0.09 13.54
CA GLY A 626 18.84 -0.16 12.86
C GLY A 626 18.93 -0.32 11.34
N PHE A 627 20.11 -0.12 10.74
CA PHE A 627 20.32 -0.20 9.29
C PHE A 627 21.00 -1.53 8.92
N ARG A 628 20.22 -2.51 8.44
CA ARG A 628 20.72 -3.82 8.00
C ARG A 628 21.49 -3.78 6.66
N PHE A 629 21.46 -2.66 5.92
CA PHE A 629 22.29 -2.46 4.73
C PHE A 629 22.89 -1.05 4.65
N GLN A 630 24.07 -0.95 4.00
CA GLN A 630 24.71 0.32 3.64
C GLN A 630 23.86 1.09 2.61
N PHE A 631 23.72 2.39 2.85
CA PHE A 631 23.21 3.33 1.87
C PHE A 631 24.17 3.40 0.68
N ALA A 632 23.63 3.32 -0.54
CA ALA A 632 24.36 3.57 -1.77
C ALA A 632 24.79 5.04 -1.88
#